data_AF-A0A525KIM5-F1
#
_entry.id   AF-A0A525KIM5-F1
#
_cell.length_a   1.000
_cell.length_b   1.000
_cell.length_c   1.000
_cell.angle_alpha   90.00
_cell.angle_beta   90.00
_cell.angle_gamma   90.00
#
_symmetry.space_group_name_H-M   'P 1'
#
loop_
_entity.id
_entity.type
_entity.pdbx_description
1 polymer ?
#
loop_
_entity_poly.entity_id
_entity_poly.type
_entity_poly.pdbx_seq_one_letter_code
_entity_poly.pdbx_strand_id
1 'polypeptide(L)'
;MATEFLAALIHLNLAAAGAVLAVLAARPLVRKHFGPEMAYRLWVCVPIAGFAALFPAAEATRIVPPGEGPHFDPIFQASQSLMEAPAGMLLGLWLAGAILAGLAIAISQLRFLDLARRGLAGPAVAGVIVPRIVMPADTDDRFSPEERTLIRAHERTHIDRGDPRTNGLIALAQCLCWLNPLVHLAAREARLDQELACDALVLAHRP
;
A
#
# COMPACT_ATOMS: atom_id res chain seq x y z
N MET A 1 -20.55 -13.16 12.60
CA MET A 1 -20.49 -12.38 11.35
C MET A 1 -19.86 -10.99 11.55
N ALA A 2 -20.60 -9.91 11.87
CA ALA A 2 -20.04 -8.55 11.88
C ALA A 2 -18.84 -8.37 12.85
N THR A 3 -18.91 -8.96 14.04
CA THR A 3 -17.84 -8.93 15.04
C THR A 3 -16.57 -9.64 14.57
N GLU A 4 -16.68 -10.78 13.89
CA GLU A 4 -15.54 -11.53 13.34
C GLU A 4 -14.86 -10.76 12.22
N PHE A 5 -15.64 -10.11 11.34
CA PHE A 5 -15.10 -9.24 10.30
C PHE A 5 -14.36 -8.03 10.89
N LEU A 6 -14.91 -7.39 11.92
CA LEU A 6 -14.22 -6.29 12.60
C LEU A 6 -12.92 -6.74 13.28
N ALA A 7 -12.92 -7.91 13.93
CA ALA A 7 -11.70 -8.47 14.50
C ALA A 7 -10.63 -8.75 13.43
N ALA A 8 -11.04 -9.30 12.28
CA ALA A 8 -10.15 -9.52 11.14
C ALA A 8 -9.57 -8.19 10.59
N LEU A 9 -10.38 -7.13 10.52
CA LEU A 9 -9.93 -5.80 10.12
C LEU A 9 -8.91 -5.21 11.11
N ILE A 10 -9.12 -5.40 12.41
CA ILE A 10 -8.17 -4.97 13.45
C ILE A 10 -6.85 -5.73 13.29
N HIS A 11 -6.88 -7.06 13.18
CA HIS A 11 -5.68 -7.88 12.98
C HIS A 11 -4.92 -7.50 11.70
N LEU A 12 -5.64 -7.30 10.59
CA LEU A 12 -5.08 -6.82 9.33
C LEU A 12 -4.32 -5.50 9.51
N ASN A 13 -4.91 -4.54 10.22
CA ASN A 13 -4.31 -3.23 10.46
C ASN A 13 -3.08 -3.29 11.37
N LEU A 14 -3.14 -4.09 12.44
CA LEU A 14 -2.01 -4.27 13.35
C LEU A 14 -0.83 -4.99 12.66
N ALA A 15 -1.11 -6.05 11.90
CA ALA A 15 -0.09 -6.78 11.16
C ALA A 15 0.55 -5.92 10.06
N ALA A 16 -0.27 -5.17 9.30
CA ALA A 16 0.24 -4.23 8.31
C ALA A 16 1.11 -3.15 8.97
N ALA A 17 0.67 -2.57 10.09
CA ALA A 17 1.46 -1.58 10.84
C ALA A 17 2.82 -2.13 11.28
N GLY A 18 2.85 -3.32 11.90
CA GLY A 18 4.09 -3.98 12.32
C GLY A 18 5.03 -4.26 11.14
N ALA A 19 4.50 -4.76 10.02
CA ALA A 19 5.27 -5.01 8.82
C ALA A 19 5.83 -3.71 8.21
N VAL A 20 5.05 -2.63 8.19
CA VAL A 20 5.52 -1.32 7.73
C VAL A 20 6.71 -0.84 8.56
N LEU A 21 6.61 -0.91 9.90
CA LEU A 21 7.71 -0.49 10.77
C LEU A 21 8.97 -1.34 10.53
N ALA A 22 8.82 -2.65 10.37
CA ALA A 22 9.93 -3.54 10.06
C ALA A 22 10.60 -3.20 8.71
N VAL A 23 9.80 -2.95 7.66
CA VAL A 23 10.31 -2.55 6.34
C VAL A 23 11.00 -1.19 6.40
N LEU A 24 10.42 -0.21 7.10
CA LEU A 24 11.02 1.12 7.27
C LEU A 24 12.39 1.05 7.96
N ALA A 25 12.54 0.17 8.95
CA ALA A 25 13.81 -0.05 9.63
C ALA A 25 14.84 -0.79 8.76
N ALA A 26 14.40 -1.79 7.98
CA ALA A 26 15.29 -2.63 7.19
C ALA A 26 15.74 -1.98 5.86
N ARG A 27 14.86 -1.19 5.22
CA ARG A 27 15.08 -0.71 3.84
C ARG A 27 16.36 0.12 3.63
N PRO A 28 16.87 0.96 4.55
CA PRO A 28 18.10 1.72 4.27
C PRO A 28 19.32 0.78 4.19
N LEU A 29 19.35 -0.25 5.04
CA LEU A 29 20.39 -1.28 5.02
C LEU A 29 20.27 -2.14 3.77
N VAL A 30 19.06 -2.55 3.41
CA VAL A 30 18.85 -3.36 2.20
C VAL A 30 19.21 -2.57 0.96
N ARG A 31 18.83 -1.29 0.87
CA ARG A 31 19.20 -0.40 -0.23
C ARG A 31 20.72 -0.28 -0.38
N LYS A 32 21.43 -0.13 0.75
CA LYS A 32 22.90 -0.01 0.76
C LYS A 32 23.61 -1.26 0.26
N HIS A 33 23.16 -2.46 0.65
CA HIS A 33 23.89 -3.71 0.39
C HIS A 33 23.37 -4.50 -0.82
N PHE A 34 22.10 -4.34 -1.18
CA PHE A 34 21.44 -5.10 -2.25
C PHE A 34 20.82 -4.21 -3.34
N GLY A 35 20.93 -2.90 -3.21
CA GLY A 35 20.42 -1.94 -4.19
C GLY A 35 18.95 -1.55 -3.99
N PRO A 36 18.50 -0.53 -4.75
CA PRO A 36 17.15 0.03 -4.61
C PRO A 36 16.03 -0.93 -5.03
N GLU A 37 16.29 -1.84 -5.98
CA GLU A 37 15.29 -2.84 -6.37
C GLU A 37 14.90 -3.75 -5.22
N MET A 38 15.88 -4.25 -4.45
CA MET A 38 15.59 -5.11 -3.31
C MET A 38 14.90 -4.33 -2.18
N ALA A 39 15.28 -3.07 -1.96
CA ALA A 39 14.61 -2.21 -0.99
C ALA A 39 13.13 -1.98 -1.37
N TYR A 40 12.83 -1.81 -2.66
CA TYR A 40 11.46 -1.74 -3.15
C TYR A 40 10.69 -3.05 -2.94
N ARG A 41 11.31 -4.20 -3.25
CA ARG A 41 10.67 -5.53 -3.09
C ARG A 41 10.30 -5.85 -1.64
N LEU A 42 10.99 -5.31 -0.63
CA LEU A 42 10.65 -5.50 0.78
C LEU A 42 9.20 -5.11 1.11
N TRP A 43 8.62 -4.14 0.39
CA TRP A 43 7.25 -3.71 0.65
C TRP A 43 6.21 -4.81 0.43
N VAL A 44 6.53 -5.90 -0.28
CA VAL A 44 5.66 -7.08 -0.41
C VAL A 44 5.39 -7.76 0.93
N CYS A 45 6.25 -7.57 1.93
CA CYS A 45 6.05 -8.11 3.28
C CYS A 45 4.78 -7.55 3.94
N VAL A 46 4.37 -6.32 3.60
CA VAL A 46 3.18 -5.67 4.20
C VAL A 46 1.88 -6.39 3.82
N PRO A 47 1.54 -6.58 2.54
CA PRO A 47 0.34 -7.33 2.17
C PRO A 47 0.41 -8.81 2.60
N ILE A 48 1.60 -9.43 2.60
CA ILE A 48 1.78 -10.81 3.10
C ILE A 48 1.44 -10.89 4.60
N ALA A 49 2.00 -10.00 5.42
CA ALA A 49 1.72 -9.97 6.85
C ALA A 49 0.25 -9.68 7.14
N GLY A 50 -0.34 -8.72 6.42
CA GLY A 50 -1.75 -8.41 6.51
C GLY A 50 -2.66 -9.60 6.17
N PHE A 51 -2.39 -10.29 5.05
CA PHE A 51 -3.13 -11.48 4.65
C PHE A 51 -2.95 -12.64 5.63
N ALA A 52 -1.73 -12.86 6.12
CA ALA A 52 -1.44 -13.89 7.12
C ALA A 52 -2.22 -13.67 8.43
N ALA A 53 -2.47 -12.41 8.81
CA ALA A 53 -3.23 -12.04 10.00
C ALA A 53 -4.73 -12.39 9.92
N LEU A 54 -5.25 -12.71 8.72
CA LEU A 54 -6.62 -13.17 8.54
C LEU A 54 -6.80 -14.65 8.89
N PHE A 55 -5.70 -15.40 9.02
CA PHE A 55 -5.75 -16.79 9.45
C PHE A 55 -5.63 -16.85 10.97
N PRO A 56 -6.42 -17.69 11.64
CA PRO A 56 -6.24 -17.93 13.06
C PRO A 56 -4.81 -18.41 13.28
N ALA A 57 -4.03 -17.71 14.11
CA ALA A 57 -2.80 -18.27 14.64
C ALA A 57 -3.19 -19.60 15.28
N ALA A 58 -2.64 -20.72 14.77
CA ALA A 58 -2.91 -22.04 15.33
C ALA A 58 -2.86 -21.90 16.84
N GLU A 59 -3.98 -22.13 17.51
CA GLU A 59 -4.09 -21.97 18.96
C GLU A 59 -3.00 -22.85 19.56
N ALA A 60 -1.87 -22.24 19.91
CA ALA A 60 -0.88 -22.87 20.75
C ALA A 60 -1.67 -23.19 22.00
N THR A 61 -1.99 -24.47 22.17
CA THR A 61 -2.89 -24.97 23.20
C THR A 61 -2.43 -24.34 24.49
N ARG A 62 -3.16 -23.31 24.96
CA ARG A 62 -2.90 -22.74 26.27
C ARG A 62 -3.26 -23.88 27.21
N ILE A 63 -2.26 -24.59 27.70
CA ILE A 63 -2.41 -25.51 28.81
C ILE A 63 -2.77 -24.61 29.98
N VAL A 64 -4.07 -24.40 30.19
CA VAL A 64 -4.58 -23.71 31.37
C VAL A 64 -4.28 -24.64 32.54
N PRO A 65 -3.47 -24.23 33.54
CA PRO A 65 -3.23 -25.04 34.72
C PRO A 65 -4.57 -25.33 35.41
N PRO A 66 -4.82 -26.58 35.85
CA PRO A 66 -6.06 -26.89 36.56
C PRO A 66 -6.09 -26.14 37.90
N GLY A 67 -7.02 -25.20 38.04
CA GLY A 67 -7.21 -24.42 39.28
C GLY A 67 -7.36 -22.91 39.08
N GLU A 68 -7.04 -22.37 37.89
CA GLU A 68 -7.34 -20.97 37.56
C GLU A 68 -8.82 -20.85 37.15
N GLY A 69 -9.67 -20.43 38.09
CA GLY A 69 -11.03 -19.98 37.77
C GLY A 69 -11.01 -18.79 36.81
N PRO A 70 -12.16 -18.37 36.24
CA PRO A 70 -12.20 -17.23 35.33
C PRO A 70 -11.63 -16.00 36.04
N HIS A 71 -10.41 -15.62 35.67
CA HIS A 71 -9.82 -14.37 36.12
C HIS A 71 -10.72 -13.24 35.64
N PHE A 72 -11.20 -12.44 36.60
CA PHE A 72 -11.92 -11.21 36.31
C PHE A 72 -10.90 -10.25 35.68
N ASP A 73 -10.79 -10.31 34.35
CA ASP A 73 -9.88 -9.46 33.60
C ASP A 73 -10.68 -8.22 33.14
N PRO A 74 -10.60 -7.08 33.85
CA PRO A 74 -11.39 -5.89 33.53
C PRO A 74 -11.08 -5.36 32.12
N ILE A 75 -9.92 -5.70 31.55
CA ILE A 75 -9.58 -5.41 30.16
C ILE A 75 -10.40 -6.30 29.20
N PHE A 76 -10.53 -7.59 29.50
CA PHE A 76 -11.38 -8.51 28.72
C PHE A 76 -12.85 -8.10 28.79
N GLN A 77 -13.34 -7.67 29.96
CA GLN A 77 -14.73 -7.25 30.12
C GLN A 77 -15.01 -5.89 29.48
N ALA A 78 -14.10 -4.92 29.60
CA ALA A 78 -14.17 -3.65 28.87
C ALA A 78 -14.08 -3.86 27.34
N SER A 79 -13.29 -4.85 26.89
CA SER A 79 -13.26 -5.26 25.48
C SER A 79 -14.58 -5.87 25.01
N GLN A 80 -15.27 -6.64 25.86
CA GLN A 80 -16.60 -7.17 25.56
C GLN A 80 -17.68 -6.06 25.56
N SER A 81 -17.59 -5.07 26.46
CA SER A 81 -18.57 -3.97 26.52
C SER A 81 -18.39 -2.96 25.37
N LEU A 82 -17.16 -2.75 24.87
CA LEU A 82 -16.91 -2.02 23.61
C LEU A 82 -17.43 -2.80 22.39
N MET A 83 -17.52 -4.13 22.50
CA MET A 83 -18.12 -5.02 21.50
C MET A 83 -19.66 -5.01 21.50
N GLU A 84 -20.30 -4.37 22.47
CA GLU A 84 -21.75 -4.09 22.48
C GLU A 84 -22.13 -2.83 21.67
N ALA A 85 -21.16 -2.05 21.18
CA ALA A 85 -21.43 -1.15 20.07
C ALA A 85 -22.04 -1.99 18.93
N PRO A 86 -23.14 -1.57 18.27
CA PRO A 86 -23.78 -2.39 17.26
C PRO A 86 -22.75 -2.68 16.18
N ALA A 87 -22.17 -3.89 16.17
CA ALA A 87 -21.04 -4.25 15.33
C ALA A 87 -21.34 -3.97 13.84
N GLY A 88 -22.62 -4.05 13.46
CA GLY A 88 -23.11 -3.62 12.16
C GLY A 88 -22.91 -2.12 11.87
N MET A 89 -23.14 -1.24 12.85
CA MET A 89 -22.88 0.21 12.73
C MET A 89 -21.39 0.52 12.59
N LEU A 90 -20.52 -0.12 13.40
CA LEU A 90 -19.06 0.06 13.30
C LEU A 90 -18.53 -0.45 11.97
N LEU A 91 -18.98 -1.62 11.53
CA LEU A 91 -18.65 -2.15 10.21
C LEU A 91 -19.18 -1.26 9.09
N GLY A 92 -20.40 -0.74 9.23
CA GLY A 92 -20.99 0.23 8.30
C GLY A 92 -20.16 1.52 8.19
N LEU A 93 -19.72 2.07 9.32
CA LEU A 93 -18.84 3.24 9.36
C LEU A 93 -17.49 2.94 8.70
N TRP A 94 -16.92 1.77 8.97
CA TRP A 94 -15.67 1.34 8.34
C TRP A 94 -15.80 1.27 6.82
N LEU A 95 -16.86 0.62 6.33
CA LEU A 95 -17.14 0.48 4.89
C LEU A 95 -17.39 1.84 4.24
N ALA A 96 -18.12 2.74 4.92
CA ALA A 96 -18.31 4.10 4.44
C ALA A 96 -16.98 4.84 4.30
N GLY A 97 -16.09 4.73 5.28
CA GLY A 97 -14.73 5.30 5.20
C GLY A 97 -13.89 4.71 4.07
N ALA A 98 -13.94 3.39 3.88
CA ALA A 98 -13.23 2.72 2.77
C ALA A 98 -13.76 3.17 1.40
N ILE A 99 -15.08 3.34 1.26
CA ILE A 99 -15.71 3.88 0.05
C ILE A 99 -15.27 5.32 -0.18
N LEU A 100 -15.31 6.18 0.84
CA LEU A 100 -14.88 7.58 0.73
C LEU A 100 -13.40 7.70 0.35
N ALA A 101 -12.53 6.87 0.93
CA ALA A 101 -11.12 6.79 0.55
C ALA A 101 -10.96 6.35 -0.92
N GLY A 102 -11.70 5.32 -1.34
CA GLY A 102 -11.72 4.87 -2.73
C GLY A 102 -12.21 5.93 -3.71
N LEU A 103 -13.27 6.66 -3.37
CA LEU A 103 -13.79 7.78 -4.15
C LEU A 103 -12.76 8.92 -4.24
N ALA A 104 -12.10 9.27 -3.13
CA ALA A 104 -11.07 10.30 -3.12
C ALA A 104 -9.89 9.93 -4.04
N ILE A 105 -9.43 8.68 -3.98
CA ILE A 105 -8.38 8.17 -4.88
C ILE A 105 -8.86 8.16 -6.33
N ALA A 106 -10.10 7.72 -6.60
CA ALA A 106 -10.68 7.70 -7.94
C ALA A 106 -10.80 9.12 -8.53
N ILE A 107 -11.26 10.09 -7.74
CA ILE A 107 -11.34 11.50 -8.14
C ILE A 107 -9.94 12.05 -8.43
N SER A 108 -8.95 11.76 -7.59
CA SER A 108 -7.55 12.14 -7.84
C SER A 108 -7.05 11.56 -9.17
N GLN A 109 -7.31 10.28 -9.43
CA GLN A 109 -6.94 9.63 -10.68
C GLN A 109 -7.63 10.26 -11.89
N LEU A 110 -8.94 10.55 -11.82
CA LEU A 110 -9.67 11.18 -12.91
C LEU A 110 -9.17 12.59 -13.19
N ARG A 111 -8.84 13.37 -12.17
CA ARG A 111 -8.23 14.70 -12.31
C ARG A 111 -6.86 14.61 -12.98
N PHE A 112 -6.04 13.65 -12.59
CA PHE A 112 -4.75 13.41 -13.23
C PHE A 112 -4.93 13.05 -14.72
N LEU A 113 -5.86 12.16 -15.04
CA LEU A 113 -6.14 11.77 -16.44
C LEU A 113 -6.66 12.94 -17.28
N ASP A 114 -7.46 13.84 -16.71
CA ASP A 114 -7.91 15.06 -17.38
C ASP A 114 -6.73 15.99 -17.69
N LEU A 115 -5.83 16.23 -16.72
CA LEU A 115 -4.61 17.01 -16.95
C LEU A 115 -3.71 16.36 -18.01
N ALA A 116 -3.56 15.04 -17.96
CA ALA A 116 -2.80 14.26 -18.92
C ALA A 116 -3.37 14.37 -20.35
N ARG A 117 -4.70 14.30 -20.50
CA ARG A 117 -5.37 14.49 -21.80
C ARG A 117 -5.20 15.90 -22.37
N ARG A 118 -5.11 16.91 -21.50
CA ARG A 118 -4.85 18.30 -21.89
C ARG A 118 -3.37 18.59 -22.15
N GLY A 119 -2.49 17.59 -21.97
CA GLY A 119 -1.04 17.75 -22.10
C GLY A 119 -0.41 18.60 -21.00
N LEU A 120 -1.12 18.79 -19.87
CA LEU A 120 -0.69 19.61 -18.73
C LEU A 120 -0.07 18.79 -17.59
N ALA A 121 -0.10 17.45 -17.70
CA ALA A 121 0.62 16.57 -16.78
C ALA A 121 2.06 16.37 -17.26
N GLY A 122 2.97 16.08 -16.31
CA GLY A 122 4.31 15.61 -16.64
C GLY A 122 4.30 14.23 -17.32
N PRO A 123 5.46 13.76 -17.81
CA PRO A 123 5.64 12.38 -18.25
C PRO A 123 5.21 11.42 -17.14
N ALA A 124 4.43 10.40 -17.51
CA ALA A 124 3.92 9.42 -16.55
C ALA A 124 3.34 8.18 -17.25
N VAL A 125 3.16 7.11 -16.48
CA VAL A 125 2.33 5.96 -16.87
C VAL A 125 0.91 6.09 -16.32
N ALA A 126 -0.08 6.02 -17.22
CA ALA A 126 -1.50 6.07 -16.88
C ALA A 126 -2.22 4.73 -17.15
N GLY A 127 -3.03 4.30 -16.19
CA GLY A 127 -3.88 3.10 -16.30
C GLY A 127 -3.29 1.86 -15.61
N VAL A 128 -4.15 1.08 -14.95
CA VAL A 128 -3.75 -0.10 -14.15
C VAL A 128 -3.71 -1.38 -14.98
N ILE A 129 -4.74 -1.63 -15.80
CA ILE A 129 -4.87 -2.86 -16.59
C ILE A 129 -4.12 -2.73 -17.92
N VAL A 130 -4.35 -1.61 -18.62
CA VAL A 130 -3.72 -1.28 -19.91
C VAL A 130 -2.91 0.00 -19.71
N PRO A 131 -1.71 -0.10 -19.11
CA PRO A 131 -0.89 1.07 -18.85
C PRO A 131 -0.37 1.69 -20.15
N ARG A 132 -0.37 3.02 -20.22
CA ARG A 132 0.10 3.79 -21.37
C ARG A 132 1.01 4.92 -20.90
N ILE A 133 2.08 5.16 -21.65
CA ILE A 133 2.94 6.34 -21.44
C ILE A 133 2.19 7.57 -21.91
N VAL A 134 2.11 8.58 -21.07
CA VAL A 134 1.56 9.91 -21.37
C VAL A 134 2.71 10.90 -21.33
N MET A 135 2.75 11.78 -22.32
CA MET A 135 3.73 12.84 -22.45
C MET A 135 3.01 14.21 -22.50
N PRO A 136 3.60 15.28 -21.94
CA PRO A 136 3.10 16.65 -22.10
C PRO A 136 2.93 17.06 -23.57
N ALA A 137 2.02 18.00 -23.86
CA ALA A 137 1.84 18.49 -25.23
C ALA A 137 3.07 19.27 -25.73
N ASP A 138 3.78 19.93 -24.82
CA ASP A 138 4.99 20.73 -25.05
C ASP A 138 6.29 19.92 -24.88
N THR A 139 6.22 18.59 -25.01
CA THR A 139 7.36 17.69 -24.81
C THR A 139 8.55 18.03 -25.70
N ASP A 140 8.31 18.44 -26.95
CA ASP A 140 9.36 18.73 -27.92
C ASP A 140 10.05 20.06 -27.66
N ASP A 141 9.36 21.00 -27.01
CA ASP A 141 9.90 22.30 -26.62
C ASP A 141 10.64 22.23 -25.28
N ARG A 142 10.22 21.33 -24.38
CA ARG A 142 10.76 21.18 -23.03
C ARG A 142 11.97 20.26 -22.90
N PHE A 143 12.11 19.29 -23.79
CA PHE A 143 13.09 18.23 -23.66
C PHE A 143 13.81 17.97 -24.99
N SER A 144 15.14 17.90 -24.93
CA SER A 144 15.98 17.46 -26.04
C SER A 144 15.61 16.04 -26.52
N PRO A 145 15.96 15.64 -27.75
CA PRO A 145 15.75 14.27 -28.24
C PRO A 145 16.31 13.19 -27.30
N GLU A 146 17.47 13.45 -26.70
CA GLU A 146 18.16 12.56 -25.77
C GLU A 146 17.38 12.45 -24.45
N GLU A 147 16.96 13.57 -23.86
CA GLU A 147 16.12 13.59 -22.65
C GLU A 147 14.79 12.86 -22.87
N ARG A 148 14.12 13.09 -24.01
CA ARG A 148 12.87 12.39 -24.35
C ARG A 148 13.07 10.88 -24.46
N THR A 149 14.24 10.44 -24.92
CA THR A 149 14.59 9.02 -25.01
C THR A 149 14.82 8.40 -23.63
N LEU A 150 15.46 9.14 -22.72
CA LEU A 150 15.64 8.72 -21.32
C LEU A 150 14.29 8.67 -20.58
N ILE A 151 13.48 9.72 -20.68
CA ILE A 151 12.14 9.78 -20.08
C ILE A 151 11.28 8.61 -20.56
N ARG A 152 11.24 8.33 -21.87
CA ARG A 152 10.48 7.18 -22.40
C ARG A 152 10.99 5.85 -21.86
N ALA A 153 12.29 5.70 -21.63
CA ALA A 153 12.85 4.49 -21.05
C ALA A 153 12.50 4.32 -19.56
N HIS A 154 12.48 5.42 -18.81
CA HIS A 154 11.98 5.47 -17.43
C HIS A 154 10.52 5.04 -17.36
N GLU A 155 9.65 5.71 -18.11
CA GLU A 155 8.21 5.38 -18.11
C GLU A 155 7.95 3.95 -18.60
N ARG A 156 8.76 3.46 -19.55
CA ARG A 156 8.65 2.08 -20.02
C ARG A 156 9.04 1.07 -18.94
N THR A 157 10.04 1.38 -18.12
CA THR A 157 10.47 0.54 -17.01
C THR A 157 9.35 0.32 -15.98
N HIS A 158 8.57 1.36 -15.67
CA HIS A 158 7.37 1.21 -14.83
C HIS A 158 6.37 0.19 -15.41
N ILE A 159 6.14 0.25 -16.73
CA ILE A 159 5.23 -0.68 -17.42
C ILE A 159 5.76 -2.11 -17.35
N ASP A 160 7.02 -2.30 -17.72
CA ASP A 160 7.63 -3.63 -17.82
C ASP A 160 7.78 -4.30 -16.44
N ARG A 161 7.97 -3.51 -15.37
CA ARG A 161 7.96 -3.99 -13.98
C ARG A 161 6.56 -4.22 -13.41
N GLY A 162 5.52 -3.70 -14.06
CA GLY A 162 4.13 -3.84 -13.60
C GLY A 162 3.73 -2.88 -12.46
N ASP A 163 4.46 -1.77 -12.32
CA ASP A 163 4.24 -0.76 -11.29
C ASP A 163 2.81 -0.21 -11.20
N PRO A 164 2.07 -0.01 -12.32
CA PRO A 164 0.69 0.43 -12.24
C PRO A 164 -0.23 -0.54 -11.51
N ARG A 165 0.03 -1.86 -11.60
CA ARG A 165 -0.73 -2.89 -10.87
C ARG A 165 -0.39 -2.85 -9.39
N THR A 166 0.89 -2.72 -9.06
CA THR A 166 1.34 -2.55 -7.67
C THR A 166 0.74 -1.30 -7.04
N ASN A 167 0.69 -0.18 -7.76
CA ASN A 167 0.04 1.04 -7.31
C ASN A 167 -1.48 0.88 -7.11
N GLY A 168 -2.14 0.05 -7.93
CA GLY A 168 -3.52 -0.38 -7.70
C GLY A 168 -3.71 -1.16 -6.40
N LEU A 169 -2.80 -2.09 -6.08
CA LEU A 169 -2.82 -2.83 -4.81
C LEU A 169 -2.54 -1.93 -3.60
N ILE A 170 -1.61 -0.98 -3.73
CA ILE A 170 -1.34 0.03 -2.69
C ILE A 170 -2.60 0.88 -2.45
N ALA A 171 -3.27 1.33 -3.51
CA ALA A 171 -4.53 2.08 -3.38
C ALA A 171 -5.62 1.27 -2.69
N LEU A 172 -5.78 -0.02 -3.04
CA LEU A 172 -6.71 -0.93 -2.36
C LEU A 172 -6.38 -1.04 -0.87
N ALA A 173 -5.11 -1.23 -0.51
CA ALA A 173 -4.67 -1.29 0.88
C ALA A 173 -4.96 0.02 1.64
N GLN A 174 -4.76 1.18 1.01
CA GLN A 174 -5.12 2.48 1.58
C GLN A 174 -6.63 2.65 1.78
N CYS A 175 -7.48 2.03 0.95
CA CYS A 175 -8.92 2.03 1.14
C CYS A 175 -9.34 1.11 2.30
N LEU A 176 -8.80 -0.11 2.34
CA LEU A 176 -9.13 -1.10 3.38
C LEU A 176 -8.60 -0.69 4.76
N CYS A 177 -7.46 -0.01 4.81
CA CYS A 177 -6.79 0.44 6.03
C CYS A 177 -6.75 1.97 6.11
N TRP A 178 -7.83 2.65 5.71
CA TRP A 178 -7.89 4.12 5.60
C TRP A 178 -7.67 4.89 6.91
N LEU A 179 -7.84 4.23 8.06
CA LEU A 179 -7.53 4.79 9.38
C LEU A 179 -6.07 4.58 9.81
N ASN A 180 -5.28 3.83 9.05
CA ASN A 180 -3.94 3.42 9.43
C ASN A 180 -2.87 4.34 8.84
N PRO A 181 -2.34 5.31 9.62
CA PRO A 181 -1.36 6.27 9.11
C PRO A 181 -0.08 5.60 8.59
N LEU A 182 0.28 4.43 9.12
CA LEU A 182 1.46 3.69 8.68
C LEU A 182 1.26 3.09 7.28
N VAL A 183 0.05 2.68 6.90
CA VAL A 183 -0.24 2.23 5.53
C VAL A 183 -0.12 3.39 4.55
N HIS A 184 -0.55 4.62 4.93
CA HIS A 184 -0.36 5.79 4.08
C HIS A 184 1.11 6.21 3.96
N LEU A 185 1.87 6.12 5.06
CA LEU A 185 3.32 6.34 5.04
C LEU A 185 4.01 5.31 4.15
N ALA A 186 3.67 4.02 4.30
CA ALA A 186 4.16 2.94 3.46
C ALA A 186 3.89 3.17 1.98
N ALA A 187 2.68 3.61 1.63
CA ALA A 187 2.33 3.93 0.25
C ALA A 187 3.23 5.03 -0.34
N ARG A 188 3.53 6.08 0.43
CA ARG A 188 4.45 7.15 0.02
C ARG A 188 5.87 6.61 -0.15
N GLU A 189 6.35 5.86 0.83
CA GLU A 189 7.73 5.37 0.88
C GLU A 189 8.00 4.27 -0.16
N ALA A 190 7.03 3.38 -0.39
CA ALA A 190 7.09 2.37 -1.45
C ALA A 190 7.15 3.00 -2.84
N ARG A 191 6.44 4.11 -3.09
CA ARG A 191 6.54 4.86 -4.35
C ARG A 191 7.90 5.54 -4.52
N LEU A 192 8.51 6.06 -3.45
CA LEU A 192 9.88 6.58 -3.52
C LEU A 192 10.90 5.47 -3.82
N ASP A 193 10.75 4.32 -3.17
CA ASP A 193 11.58 3.13 -3.44
C ASP A 193 11.37 2.62 -4.88
N GLN A 194 10.14 2.71 -5.41
CA GLN A 194 9.79 2.39 -6.78
C GLN A 194 10.54 3.28 -7.79
N GLU A 195 10.52 4.61 -7.61
CA GLU A 195 11.25 5.54 -8.49
C GLU A 195 12.76 5.27 -8.46
N LEU A 196 13.36 5.14 -7.27
CA LEU A 196 14.79 4.84 -7.13
C LEU A 196 15.19 3.52 -7.81
N ALA A 197 14.32 2.52 -7.74
CA ALA A 197 14.55 1.25 -8.41
C ALA A 197 14.37 1.36 -9.94
N CYS A 198 13.50 2.26 -10.41
CA CYS A 198 13.32 2.57 -11.82
C CYS A 198 14.57 3.26 -12.39
N ASP A 199 15.01 4.34 -11.74
CA ASP A 199 16.21 5.10 -12.09
C ASP A 199 17.45 4.21 -12.18
N ALA A 200 17.66 3.36 -11.17
CA ALA A 200 18.79 2.44 -11.14
C ALA A 200 18.76 1.44 -12.32
N LEU A 201 17.58 0.97 -12.71
CA LEU A 201 17.45 0.06 -13.85
C LEU A 201 17.76 0.78 -15.16
N VAL A 202 17.25 2.00 -15.35
CA VAL A 202 17.51 2.81 -16.55
C VAL A 202 19.01 3.08 -16.70
N LEU A 203 19.68 3.50 -15.62
CA LEU A 203 21.12 3.77 -15.60
C LEU A 203 21.94 2.50 -15.89
N ALA A 204 21.52 1.34 -15.37
CA ALA A 204 22.21 0.08 -15.64
C ALA A 204 22.15 -0.35 -17.11
N HIS A 205 21.09 0.03 -17.85
CA HIS A 205 20.92 -0.33 -19.26
C HIS A 205 21.49 0.71 -20.23
N ARG A 206 21.93 1.88 -19.75
CA ARG A 206 22.49 2.98 -20.57
C ARG A 206 23.63 3.71 -19.85
N PRO A 207 24.84 3.12 -19.82
CA PRO A 207 26.05 3.79 -19.34
C PRO A 207 26.52 4.91 -20.27
#